data_AF-A0AA48H327-F1
#
_entry.id   AF-A0AA48H327-F1
#
_cell.length_a   1.000
_cell.length_b   1.000
_cell.length_c   1.000
_cell.angle_alpha   90.00
_cell.angle_beta   90.00
_cell.angle_gamma   90.00
#
_symmetry.space_group_name_H-M   'P 1'
#
loop_
_entity.id
_entity.type
_entity.pdbx_description
1 polymer ?
#
loop_
_entity_poly.entity_id
_entity_poly.type
_entity_poly.pdbx_seq_one_letter_code
_entity_poly.pdbx_strand_id
1 'polypeptide(L)'
;MTDIGFTQSRPAQLRRLGHVLYAAGLRMQKGMAEYVKDGSSPDQVLVLEHNPVFTLGRNATRSDIHVTDAFLESRGVEVFETDRGGQVTYHGPGQIVVYPVCNLKGGREDVGRLVRGLEEAMIRCAADFGVTADRLPGFPGVWVDTPRGLEKLGALGIHLNRWITTHGIAFNVAPDLAHFRWITPCGITDKGVCSLKSLLGDACPTWDEAADSLQRHLGDCLGLDLLPVPAHSASISALTWRRGPSGPEVLVMLRTPGHGLWWSSVTGMVEPGETPEAAARRELMEEAGLSGNLLPLDFSHSFWMDPAVLGLPPGPPRFNTETCFHVEVDPASEVRLALDEHSEYRWCSPAEARALMMWEGSREAVRRLERLLPSLNPAP
;
A
#
# COMPACT_ATOMS: atom_id res chain seq x y z
N MET A 1 16.78 -24.91 -21.56
CA MET A 1 16.58 -23.52 -21.07
C MET A 1 15.17 -23.46 -20.52
N THR A 2 15.00 -23.01 -19.27
CA THR A 2 13.67 -22.77 -18.70
C THR A 2 12.92 -21.74 -19.56
N ASP A 3 11.63 -21.97 -19.79
CA ASP A 3 10.77 -21.07 -20.58
C ASP A 3 10.13 -19.97 -19.71
N ILE A 4 10.82 -19.57 -18.66
CA ILE A 4 10.36 -18.55 -17.69
C ILE A 4 11.45 -17.51 -17.48
N GLY A 5 11.05 -16.32 -17.07
CA GLY A 5 11.96 -15.27 -16.63
C GLY A 5 12.78 -14.61 -17.71
N PHE A 6 13.69 -13.74 -17.28
CA PHE A 6 14.58 -13.03 -18.17
C PHE A 6 15.77 -13.91 -18.57
N THR A 7 16.16 -13.80 -19.83
CA THR A 7 17.33 -14.51 -20.39
C THR A 7 18.66 -13.92 -19.92
N GLN A 8 18.63 -12.72 -19.33
CA GLN A 8 19.79 -12.03 -18.77
C GLN A 8 19.47 -11.54 -17.36
N SER A 9 20.35 -11.82 -16.41
CA SER A 9 20.22 -11.33 -15.04
C SER A 9 20.56 -9.85 -14.95
N ARG A 10 19.78 -9.10 -14.17
CA ARG A 10 20.01 -7.68 -13.89
C ARG A 10 19.78 -7.35 -12.42
N PRO A 11 20.51 -6.34 -11.88
CA PRO A 11 20.30 -5.89 -10.53
C PRO A 11 18.91 -5.28 -10.37
N ALA A 12 18.24 -5.64 -9.28
CA ALA A 12 16.95 -5.09 -8.90
C ALA A 12 16.93 -4.74 -7.41
N GLN A 13 16.44 -3.57 -7.07
CA GLN A 13 16.28 -3.12 -5.69
C GLN A 13 14.99 -3.70 -5.11
N LEU A 14 15.12 -4.53 -4.07
CA LEU A 14 13.98 -5.11 -3.35
C LEU A 14 13.56 -4.19 -2.21
N ARG A 15 12.29 -3.78 -2.17
CA ARG A 15 11.72 -2.92 -1.14
C ARG A 15 10.49 -3.56 -0.50
N ARG A 16 10.56 -3.86 0.80
CA ARG A 16 9.41 -4.24 1.62
C ARG A 16 8.79 -2.98 2.22
N LEU A 17 7.68 -2.53 1.65
CA LEU A 17 7.06 -1.25 2.02
C LEU A 17 5.99 -1.39 3.11
N GLY A 18 5.68 -2.63 3.54
CA GLY A 18 4.56 -2.87 4.44
C GLY A 18 3.26 -2.40 3.81
N HIS A 19 2.50 -1.58 4.54
CA HIS A 19 1.24 -1.06 4.07
C HIS A 19 1.43 0.17 3.17
N VAL A 20 0.74 0.22 2.02
CA VAL A 20 0.80 1.34 1.08
C VAL A 20 -0.62 1.68 0.64
N LEU A 21 -0.99 2.97 0.64
CA LEU A 21 -2.28 3.38 0.07
C LEU A 21 -2.27 3.24 -1.46
N TYR A 22 -3.38 2.79 -2.05
CA TYR A 22 -3.39 2.42 -3.47
C TYR A 22 -2.98 3.58 -4.39
N ALA A 23 -3.47 4.80 -4.13
CA ALA A 23 -3.10 6.00 -4.86
C ALA A 23 -1.59 6.31 -4.78
N ALA A 24 -0.97 6.14 -3.60
CA ALA A 24 0.47 6.28 -3.42
C ALA A 24 1.23 5.19 -4.20
N GLY A 25 0.69 3.96 -4.20
CA GLY A 25 1.16 2.82 -5.00
C GLY A 25 1.20 3.12 -6.51
N LEU A 26 0.17 3.78 -7.05
CA LEU A 26 0.16 4.18 -8.47
C LEU A 26 1.20 5.27 -8.76
N ARG A 27 1.35 6.26 -7.88
CA ARG A 27 2.35 7.33 -8.06
C ARG A 27 3.78 6.79 -7.97
N MET A 28 4.08 5.93 -6.99
CA MET A 28 5.41 5.35 -6.86
C MET A 28 5.78 4.48 -8.07
N GLN A 29 4.84 3.71 -8.64
CA GLN A 29 5.12 2.91 -9.83
C GLN A 29 5.47 3.79 -11.04
N LYS A 30 4.80 4.93 -11.22
CA LYS A 30 5.15 5.91 -12.27
C LYS A 30 6.54 6.49 -12.04
N GLY A 31 6.86 6.89 -10.81
CA GLY A 31 8.20 7.39 -10.46
C GLY A 31 9.29 6.34 -10.69
N MET A 32 9.04 5.08 -10.33
CA MET A 32 9.98 3.99 -10.53
C MET A 32 10.15 3.66 -12.01
N ALA A 33 9.07 3.70 -12.80
CA ALA A 33 9.13 3.51 -14.25
C ALA A 33 10.02 4.57 -14.91
N GLU A 34 9.91 5.83 -14.48
CA GLU A 34 10.80 6.90 -14.95
C GLU A 34 12.26 6.68 -14.50
N TYR A 35 12.49 6.19 -13.29
CA TYR A 35 13.82 5.90 -12.77
C TYR A 35 14.56 4.80 -13.54
N VAL A 36 13.85 3.77 -14.01
CA VAL A 36 14.44 2.62 -14.73
C VAL A 36 14.50 2.80 -16.25
N LYS A 37 13.88 3.85 -16.80
CA LYS A 37 13.59 3.97 -18.25
C LYS A 37 14.81 3.94 -19.16
N ASP A 38 15.94 4.43 -18.68
CA ASP A 38 17.19 4.52 -19.45
C ASP A 38 18.01 3.22 -19.37
N GLY A 39 17.63 2.29 -18.49
CA GLY A 39 18.27 1.00 -18.35
C GLY A 39 19.65 1.04 -17.68
N SER A 40 20.08 2.20 -17.16
CA SER A 40 21.29 2.37 -16.35
C SER A 40 21.05 2.15 -14.85
N SER A 41 19.83 2.41 -14.39
CA SER A 41 19.40 2.18 -13.01
C SER A 41 19.01 0.70 -12.78
N PRO A 42 19.18 0.18 -11.55
CA PRO A 42 18.61 -1.12 -11.16
C PRO A 42 17.08 -1.14 -11.32
N ASP A 43 16.54 -2.28 -11.71
CA ASP A 43 15.08 -2.51 -11.71
C ASP A 43 14.54 -2.37 -10.27
N GLN A 44 13.22 -2.25 -10.08
CA GLN A 44 12.61 -2.14 -8.76
C GLN A 44 11.64 -3.29 -8.51
N VAL A 45 11.71 -3.93 -7.35
CA VAL A 45 10.74 -4.93 -6.89
C VAL A 45 10.14 -4.43 -5.58
N LEU A 46 8.89 -3.98 -5.66
CA LEU A 46 8.18 -3.42 -4.51
C LEU A 46 7.23 -4.49 -3.95
N VAL A 47 7.39 -4.86 -2.68
CA VAL A 47 6.55 -5.84 -1.97
C VAL A 47 5.79 -5.09 -0.88
N LEU A 48 4.45 -5.19 -0.91
CA LEU A 48 3.58 -4.39 -0.06
C LEU A 48 2.22 -5.06 0.13
N GLU A 49 1.37 -4.46 0.95
CA GLU A 49 -0.07 -4.69 0.97
C GLU A 49 -0.83 -3.36 0.87
N HIS A 50 -2.12 -3.43 0.54
CA HIS A 50 -2.99 -2.26 0.40
C HIS A 50 -4.10 -2.28 1.45
N ASN A 51 -4.70 -1.10 1.68
CA ASN A 51 -6.04 -1.01 2.24
C ASN A 51 -7.04 -1.76 1.32
N PRO A 52 -8.22 -2.16 1.83
CA PRO A 52 -9.27 -2.74 0.99
C PRO A 52 -9.58 -1.85 -0.23
N VAL A 53 -9.37 -2.40 -1.43
CA VAL A 53 -9.55 -1.66 -2.68
C VAL A 53 -9.97 -2.60 -3.80
N PHE A 54 -10.94 -2.17 -4.61
CA PHE A 54 -11.22 -2.75 -5.91
C PHE A 54 -10.53 -1.97 -7.00
N THR A 55 -9.88 -2.68 -7.92
CA THR A 55 -9.23 -2.06 -9.07
C THR A 55 -9.88 -2.56 -10.35
N LEU A 56 -10.22 -1.65 -11.24
CA LEU A 56 -10.80 -1.93 -12.55
C LEU A 56 -9.66 -1.84 -13.57
N GLY A 57 -9.26 -2.99 -14.13
CA GLY A 57 -8.30 -3.04 -15.23
C GLY A 57 -8.93 -2.63 -16.56
N ARG A 58 -8.15 -2.67 -17.64
CA ARG A 58 -8.58 -2.25 -18.99
C ARG A 58 -9.84 -2.96 -19.53
N ASN A 59 -10.15 -4.15 -19.03
CA ASN A 59 -11.30 -4.95 -19.46
C ASN A 59 -12.41 -5.01 -18.41
N ALA A 60 -12.46 -4.06 -17.47
CA ALA A 60 -13.49 -3.99 -16.44
C ALA A 60 -14.19 -2.64 -16.38
N THR A 61 -15.37 -2.66 -15.79
CA THR A 61 -16.26 -1.52 -15.64
C THR A 61 -16.89 -1.53 -14.26
N ARG A 62 -17.55 -0.43 -13.89
CA ARG A 62 -18.22 -0.31 -12.59
C ARG A 62 -19.30 -1.39 -12.38
N SER A 63 -19.90 -1.94 -13.43
CA SER A 63 -20.90 -3.02 -13.32
C SER A 63 -20.32 -4.36 -12.88
N ASP A 64 -18.99 -4.51 -12.89
CA ASP A 64 -18.34 -5.71 -12.35
C ASP A 64 -18.27 -5.69 -10.81
N ILE A 65 -18.72 -4.61 -10.17
CA ILE A 65 -18.84 -4.45 -8.72
C ILE A 65 -20.33 -4.42 -8.34
N HIS A 66 -20.79 -5.41 -7.57
CA HIS A 66 -22.21 -5.73 -7.33
C HIS A 66 -22.82 -5.06 -6.11
N VAL A 67 -22.11 -4.11 -5.51
CA VAL A 67 -22.56 -3.34 -4.34
C VAL A 67 -22.48 -1.85 -4.66
N THR A 68 -23.25 -1.03 -3.94
CA THR A 68 -23.30 0.43 -4.14
C THR A 68 -22.05 1.13 -3.60
N ASP A 69 -21.71 2.31 -4.13
CA ASP A 69 -20.60 3.12 -3.63
C ASP A 69 -20.75 3.49 -2.15
N ALA A 70 -21.97 3.82 -1.70
CA ALA A 70 -22.26 4.09 -0.28
C ALA A 70 -21.95 2.88 0.63
N PHE A 71 -22.23 1.67 0.15
CA PHE A 71 -21.88 0.44 0.88
C PHE A 71 -20.35 0.28 0.95
N LEU A 72 -19.64 0.48 -0.16
CA LEU A 72 -18.18 0.41 -0.19
C LEU A 72 -17.54 1.42 0.76
N GLU A 73 -18.02 2.67 0.75
CA GLU A 73 -17.57 3.73 1.65
C GLU A 73 -17.79 3.34 3.11
N SER A 74 -18.97 2.81 3.46
CA SER A 74 -19.27 2.32 4.82
C SER A 74 -18.38 1.15 5.27
N ARG A 75 -17.79 0.43 4.32
CA ARG A 75 -16.84 -0.68 4.55
C ARG A 75 -15.38 -0.25 4.43
N GLY A 76 -15.11 1.02 4.08
CA GLY A 76 -13.77 1.52 3.84
C GLY A 76 -13.07 0.85 2.65
N VAL A 77 -13.83 0.46 1.62
CA VAL A 77 -13.30 -0.12 0.39
C VAL A 77 -13.26 0.93 -0.71
N GLU A 78 -12.07 1.20 -1.24
CA GLU A 78 -11.87 2.17 -2.32
C GLU A 78 -12.06 1.54 -3.70
N VAL A 79 -12.31 2.35 -4.73
CA VAL A 79 -12.39 1.89 -6.13
C VAL A 79 -11.47 2.74 -7.01
N PHE A 80 -10.62 2.09 -7.80
CA PHE A 80 -9.72 2.76 -8.75
C PHE A 80 -9.81 2.17 -10.15
N GLU A 81 -9.87 3.02 -11.16
CA GLU A 81 -9.61 2.64 -12.55
C GLU A 81 -8.11 2.66 -12.83
N THR A 82 -7.63 1.69 -13.62
CA THR A 82 -6.21 1.41 -13.81
C THR A 82 -5.90 0.96 -15.23
N ASP A 83 -4.64 1.10 -15.65
CA ASP A 83 -4.15 0.70 -16.98
C ASP A 83 -3.60 -0.74 -17.03
N ARG A 84 -3.66 -1.50 -15.93
CA ARG A 84 -3.28 -2.91 -15.94
C ARG A 84 -4.15 -3.73 -16.87
N GLY A 85 -3.56 -4.80 -17.40
CA GLY A 85 -4.34 -5.86 -18.03
C GLY A 85 -5.34 -6.51 -17.05
N GLY A 86 -6.29 -7.24 -17.63
CA GLY A 86 -7.29 -7.99 -16.86
C GLY A 86 -8.54 -7.18 -16.52
N GLN A 87 -9.42 -7.81 -15.73
CA GLN A 87 -10.73 -7.28 -15.34
C GLN A 87 -10.68 -6.71 -13.91
N VAL A 88 -11.78 -6.72 -13.16
CA VAL A 88 -11.84 -6.29 -11.75
C VAL A 88 -11.05 -7.24 -10.86
N THR A 89 -10.38 -6.72 -9.83
CA THR A 89 -9.79 -7.52 -8.75
C THR A 89 -9.87 -6.77 -7.42
N TYR A 90 -9.60 -7.48 -6.34
CA TYR A 90 -9.49 -6.97 -4.98
C TYR A 90 -8.05 -7.02 -4.46
N HIS A 91 -7.68 -6.00 -3.68
CA HIS A 91 -6.52 -5.99 -2.80
C HIS A 91 -6.92 -5.57 -1.39
N GLY A 92 -6.21 -6.05 -0.38
CA GLY A 92 -6.43 -5.65 1.01
C GLY A 92 -5.43 -6.31 1.96
N PRO A 93 -5.56 -6.04 3.28
CA PRO A 93 -4.67 -6.60 4.30
C PRO A 93 -4.59 -8.12 4.23
N GLY A 94 -3.40 -8.69 4.41
CA GLY A 94 -3.18 -10.14 4.31
C GLY A 94 -2.99 -10.65 2.87
N GLN A 95 -3.05 -9.79 1.85
CA GLN A 95 -2.63 -10.12 0.49
C GLN A 95 -1.25 -9.51 0.22
N ILE A 96 -0.31 -10.31 -0.28
CA ILE A 96 0.98 -9.80 -0.74
C ILE A 96 0.80 -9.26 -2.15
N VAL A 97 1.10 -7.98 -2.36
CA VAL A 97 1.13 -7.36 -3.68
C VAL A 97 2.59 -7.09 -4.04
N VAL A 98 2.98 -7.47 -5.27
CA VAL A 98 4.32 -7.21 -5.79
C VAL A 98 4.25 -6.44 -7.09
N TYR A 99 4.99 -5.33 -7.15
CA TYR A 99 5.20 -4.53 -8.35
C TYR A 99 6.64 -4.66 -8.86
N PRO A 100 6.94 -5.60 -9.78
CA PRO A 100 8.20 -5.61 -10.52
C PRO A 100 8.16 -4.51 -11.58
N VAL A 101 8.86 -3.40 -11.33
CA VAL A 101 9.04 -2.29 -12.27
C VAL A 101 10.41 -2.44 -12.92
N CYS A 102 10.42 -3.06 -14.09
CA CYS A 102 11.60 -3.51 -14.80
C CYS A 102 11.66 -2.92 -16.22
N ASN A 103 12.86 -2.62 -16.70
CA ASN A 103 13.10 -2.23 -18.08
C ASN A 103 13.49 -3.44 -18.94
N LEU A 104 12.58 -3.95 -19.75
CA LEU A 104 12.79 -5.18 -20.51
C LEU A 104 13.67 -5.01 -21.77
N LYS A 105 14.14 -3.81 -22.09
CA LYS A 105 15.01 -3.60 -23.25
C LYS A 105 16.34 -4.32 -23.10
N GLY A 106 16.91 -4.73 -24.24
CA GLY A 106 18.26 -5.27 -24.30
C GLY A 106 18.32 -6.78 -24.12
N GLY A 107 17.34 -7.50 -24.67
CA GLY A 107 17.29 -8.96 -24.70
C GLY A 107 16.28 -9.60 -23.74
N ARG A 108 15.48 -8.81 -23.02
CA ARG A 108 14.43 -9.28 -22.09
C ARG A 108 13.01 -9.03 -22.62
N GLU A 109 12.86 -8.64 -23.89
CA GLU A 109 11.59 -8.30 -24.56
C GLU A 109 10.68 -9.51 -24.83
N ASP A 110 10.34 -10.27 -23.78
CA ASP A 110 9.42 -11.41 -23.83
C ASP A 110 8.44 -11.34 -22.67
N VAL A 111 7.25 -10.80 -22.95
CA VAL A 111 6.18 -10.67 -21.96
C VAL A 111 5.65 -12.04 -21.52
N GLY A 112 5.66 -13.03 -22.41
CA GLY A 112 5.19 -14.38 -22.10
C GLY A 112 6.08 -15.05 -21.05
N ARG A 113 7.40 -14.95 -21.22
CA ARG A 113 8.37 -15.44 -20.22
C ARG A 113 8.27 -14.73 -18.88
N LEU A 114 8.06 -13.40 -18.90
CA LEU A 114 7.82 -12.62 -17.68
C LEU A 114 6.58 -13.13 -16.95
N VAL A 115 5.44 -13.26 -17.65
CA VAL A 115 4.18 -13.75 -17.07
C VAL A 115 4.37 -15.15 -16.48
N ARG A 116 4.98 -16.07 -17.24
CA ARG A 116 5.23 -17.43 -16.75
C ARG A 116 6.18 -17.45 -15.54
N GLY A 117 7.18 -16.55 -15.49
CA GLY A 117 8.09 -16.41 -14.35
C GLY A 117 7.40 -15.86 -13.09
N LEU A 118 6.49 -14.90 -13.24
CA LEU A 118 5.66 -14.39 -12.14
C LEU A 118 4.71 -15.47 -11.59
N GLU A 119 4.06 -16.23 -12.47
CA GLU A 119 3.23 -17.37 -12.09
C GLU A 119 4.06 -18.47 -11.42
N GLU A 120 5.24 -18.78 -11.95
CA GLU A 120 6.15 -19.77 -11.36
C GLU A 120 6.55 -19.36 -9.94
N ALA A 121 6.89 -18.09 -9.71
CA ALA A 121 7.28 -17.62 -8.40
C ALA A 121 6.17 -17.82 -7.36
N MET A 122 4.91 -17.56 -7.75
CA MET A 122 3.75 -17.83 -6.88
C MET A 122 3.50 -19.33 -6.67
N ILE A 123 3.68 -20.17 -7.69
CA ILE A 123 3.55 -21.64 -7.58
C ILE A 123 4.58 -22.19 -6.59
N ARG A 124 5.84 -21.78 -6.72
CA ARG A 124 6.91 -22.22 -5.82
C ARG A 124 6.73 -21.70 -4.40
N CYS A 125 6.26 -20.47 -4.24
CA CYS A 125 5.88 -19.94 -2.94
C CYS A 125 4.77 -20.79 -2.28
N ALA A 126 3.71 -21.14 -3.01
CA ALA A 126 2.67 -22.03 -2.50
C ALA A 126 3.22 -23.41 -2.11
N ALA A 127 4.15 -23.96 -2.92
CA ALA A 127 4.78 -25.25 -2.66
C ALA A 127 5.66 -25.25 -1.40
N ASP A 128 6.33 -24.15 -1.06
CA ASP A 128 7.10 -24.01 0.20
C ASP A 128 6.21 -24.23 1.44
N PHE A 129 4.90 -24.00 1.33
CA PHE A 129 3.90 -24.20 2.38
C PHE A 129 3.01 -25.44 2.17
N GLY A 130 3.40 -26.34 1.28
CA GLY A 130 2.68 -27.60 1.02
C GLY A 130 1.40 -27.44 0.19
N VAL A 131 1.18 -26.30 -0.46
CA VAL A 131 0.04 -26.08 -1.36
C VAL A 131 0.44 -26.34 -2.80
N THR A 132 -0.22 -27.31 -3.45
CA THR A 132 -0.04 -27.57 -4.88
C THR A 132 -0.89 -26.60 -5.70
N ALA A 133 -0.24 -25.66 -6.37
CA ALA A 133 -0.85 -24.71 -7.28
C ALA A 133 -0.32 -24.90 -8.71
N ASP A 134 -1.13 -24.53 -9.71
CA ASP A 134 -0.75 -24.59 -11.12
C ASP A 134 -1.34 -23.39 -11.90
N ARG A 135 -0.92 -23.27 -13.17
CA ARG A 135 -1.48 -22.34 -14.14
C ARG A 135 -2.76 -22.92 -14.72
N LEU A 136 -3.70 -22.04 -15.05
CA LEU A 136 -4.91 -22.43 -15.78
C LEU A 136 -4.89 -21.77 -17.17
N PRO A 137 -4.82 -22.55 -18.27
CA PRO A 137 -4.80 -21.99 -19.62
C PRO A 137 -5.95 -21.01 -19.88
N GLY A 138 -5.62 -19.82 -20.39
CA GLY A 138 -6.59 -18.74 -20.64
C GLY A 138 -6.94 -17.88 -19.42
N PHE A 139 -6.45 -18.22 -18.23
CA PHE A 139 -6.80 -17.56 -16.98
C PHE A 139 -5.56 -17.18 -16.16
N PRO A 140 -4.97 -15.99 -16.41
CA PRO A 140 -3.73 -15.57 -15.76
C PRO A 140 -3.78 -15.61 -14.23
N GLY A 141 -2.63 -15.97 -13.65
CA GLY A 141 -2.46 -16.18 -12.22
C GLY A 141 -2.30 -17.66 -11.85
N VAL A 142 -2.41 -17.96 -10.57
CA VAL A 142 -2.19 -19.31 -10.03
C VAL A 142 -3.43 -19.84 -9.33
N TRP A 143 -3.67 -21.12 -9.50
CA TRP A 143 -4.92 -21.79 -9.18
C TRP A 143 -4.64 -23.06 -8.39
N VAL A 144 -5.56 -23.40 -7.49
CA VAL A 144 -5.51 -24.60 -6.67
C VAL A 144 -6.76 -25.43 -6.97
N ASP A 145 -6.58 -26.72 -7.20
CA ASP A 145 -7.68 -27.67 -7.29
C ASP A 145 -8.12 -28.06 -5.87
N THR A 146 -9.39 -27.80 -5.57
CA THR A 146 -9.98 -28.03 -4.25
C THR A 146 -11.23 -28.89 -4.38
N PRO A 147 -11.76 -29.46 -3.28
CA PRO A 147 -13.05 -30.13 -3.31
C PRO A 147 -14.23 -29.25 -3.80
N ARG A 148 -14.06 -27.91 -3.83
CA ARG A 148 -15.04 -26.95 -4.34
C ARG A 148 -14.85 -26.62 -5.83
N GLY A 149 -13.82 -27.18 -6.46
CA GLY A 149 -13.37 -26.86 -7.81
C GLY A 149 -12.09 -26.00 -7.82
N LEU A 150 -11.80 -25.42 -8.99
CA LEU A 150 -10.62 -24.57 -9.18
C LEU A 150 -10.83 -23.21 -8.51
N GLU A 151 -9.90 -22.86 -7.62
CA GLU A 151 -9.91 -21.59 -6.89
C GLU A 151 -8.61 -20.81 -7.10
N LYS A 152 -8.71 -19.50 -7.37
CA LYS A 152 -7.55 -18.64 -7.60
C LYS A 152 -6.83 -18.34 -6.28
N LEU A 153 -5.55 -18.65 -6.20
CA LEU A 153 -4.67 -18.32 -5.07
C LEU A 153 -3.92 -17.01 -5.30
N GLY A 154 -3.59 -16.69 -6.55
CA GLY A 154 -2.85 -15.48 -6.89
C GLY A 154 -3.30 -14.89 -8.23
N ALA A 155 -3.48 -13.57 -8.26
CA ALA A 155 -3.82 -12.82 -9.46
C ALA A 155 -2.56 -12.24 -10.11
N LEU A 156 -2.59 -12.10 -11.43
CA LEU A 156 -1.56 -11.46 -12.23
C LEU A 156 -2.20 -10.45 -13.18
N GLY A 157 -1.70 -9.22 -13.14
CA GLY A 157 -2.11 -8.16 -14.06
C GLY A 157 -0.98 -7.14 -14.19
N ILE A 158 -0.29 -7.16 -15.33
CA ILE A 158 0.79 -6.23 -15.65
C ILE A 158 0.36 -5.24 -16.73
N HIS A 159 1.05 -4.10 -16.78
CA HIS A 159 1.04 -3.16 -17.88
C HIS A 159 2.47 -3.00 -18.41
N LEU A 160 2.59 -2.75 -19.72
CA LEU A 160 3.86 -2.43 -20.35
C LEU A 160 3.71 -1.16 -21.16
N ASN A 161 4.62 -0.21 -20.93
CA ASN A 161 4.79 0.96 -21.76
C ASN A 161 6.26 1.09 -22.14
N ARG A 162 6.56 1.14 -23.44
CA ARG A 162 7.94 1.22 -23.97
C ARG A 162 8.90 0.18 -23.36
N TRP A 163 8.39 -1.04 -23.13
CA TRP A 163 9.11 -2.15 -22.48
C TRP A 163 9.41 -1.97 -20.99
N ILE A 164 8.78 -1.02 -20.31
CA ILE A 164 8.86 -0.86 -18.86
C ILE A 164 7.59 -1.42 -18.24
N THR A 165 7.75 -2.29 -17.24
CA THR A 165 6.62 -2.93 -16.55
C THR A 165 6.07 -2.07 -15.42
N THR A 166 4.75 -2.09 -15.25
CA THR A 166 4.07 -1.65 -14.03
C THR A 166 2.98 -2.66 -13.67
N HIS A 167 2.42 -2.51 -12.46
CA HIS A 167 1.59 -3.47 -11.76
C HIS A 167 2.35 -4.77 -11.51
N GLY A 168 1.68 -5.93 -11.46
CA GLY A 168 2.35 -7.16 -11.09
C GLY A 168 1.41 -8.25 -10.63
N ILE A 169 1.69 -8.79 -9.45
CA ILE A 169 0.99 -9.93 -8.88
C ILE A 169 0.39 -9.60 -7.52
N ALA A 170 -0.65 -10.35 -7.15
CA ALA A 170 -1.30 -10.29 -5.86
C ALA A 170 -1.55 -11.72 -5.35
N PHE A 171 -0.89 -12.10 -4.27
CA PHE A 171 -0.87 -13.46 -3.72
C PHE A 171 -1.62 -13.51 -2.38
N ASN A 172 -2.63 -14.38 -2.29
CA ASN A 172 -3.53 -14.43 -1.14
C ASN A 172 -2.94 -15.26 0.01
N VAL A 173 -2.42 -14.60 1.04
CA VAL A 173 -2.00 -15.28 2.29
C VAL A 173 -3.22 -15.44 3.20
N ALA A 174 -3.75 -14.33 3.70
CA ALA A 174 -4.92 -14.31 4.59
C ALA A 174 -5.85 -13.09 4.37
N PRO A 175 -6.16 -12.67 3.13
CA PRO A 175 -7.10 -11.57 2.93
C PRO A 175 -8.53 -11.95 3.31
N ASP A 176 -9.37 -10.96 3.54
CA ASP A 176 -10.82 -11.16 3.63
C ASP A 176 -11.38 -11.60 2.28
N LEU A 177 -11.60 -12.91 2.13
CA LEU A 177 -12.14 -13.51 0.91
C LEU A 177 -13.62 -13.12 0.66
N ALA A 178 -14.33 -12.58 1.66
CA ALA A 178 -15.71 -12.13 1.47
C ALA A 178 -15.81 -10.95 0.50
N HIS A 179 -14.79 -10.10 0.41
CA HIS A 179 -14.75 -8.97 -0.52
C HIS A 179 -14.77 -9.40 -1.99
N PHE A 180 -14.23 -10.57 -2.32
CA PHE A 180 -14.31 -11.12 -3.68
C PHE A 180 -15.74 -11.45 -4.10
N ARG A 181 -16.68 -11.61 -3.17
CA ARG A 181 -18.10 -11.87 -3.47
C ARG A 181 -18.83 -10.63 -3.97
N TRP A 182 -18.25 -9.45 -3.81
CA TRP A 182 -18.84 -8.20 -4.28
C TRP A 182 -18.42 -7.85 -5.71
N ILE A 183 -17.63 -8.72 -6.36
CA ILE A 183 -17.12 -8.50 -7.72
C ILE A 183 -17.31 -9.76 -8.58
N THR A 184 -17.34 -9.62 -9.91
CA THR A 184 -17.19 -10.74 -10.85
C THR A 184 -15.81 -10.67 -11.51
N PRO A 185 -14.79 -11.36 -10.97
CA PRO A 185 -13.49 -11.38 -11.59
C PRO A 185 -13.52 -12.25 -12.86
N CYS A 186 -12.92 -11.73 -13.94
CA CYS A 186 -12.71 -12.46 -15.19
C CYS A 186 -13.98 -12.89 -15.96
N GLY A 187 -15.19 -12.42 -15.60
CA GLY A 187 -16.45 -12.84 -16.25
C GLY A 187 -16.82 -14.30 -15.96
N ILE A 188 -16.17 -14.90 -14.95
CA ILE A 188 -16.27 -16.30 -14.59
C ILE A 188 -17.10 -16.40 -13.32
N THR A 189 -18.18 -17.16 -13.35
CA THR A 189 -19.02 -17.44 -12.18
C THR A 189 -18.81 -18.84 -11.60
N ASP A 190 -18.10 -19.72 -12.31
CA ASP A 190 -17.88 -21.12 -11.94
C ASP A 190 -16.54 -21.40 -11.24
N LYS A 191 -15.75 -20.36 -10.90
CA LYS A 191 -14.45 -20.51 -10.23
C LYS A 191 -14.37 -19.67 -8.96
N GLY A 192 -13.74 -20.23 -7.94
CA GLY A 192 -13.59 -19.59 -6.63
C GLY A 192 -12.30 -18.78 -6.48
N VAL A 193 -12.11 -18.26 -5.27
CA VAL A 193 -10.88 -17.61 -4.82
C VAL A 193 -10.51 -18.22 -3.47
N CYS A 194 -9.25 -18.58 -3.31
CA CYS A 194 -8.70 -19.12 -2.08
C CYS A 194 -7.52 -18.28 -1.59
N SER A 195 -7.04 -18.64 -0.41
CA SER A 195 -5.85 -18.09 0.25
C SER A 195 -5.11 -19.21 1.00
N LEU A 196 -3.83 -19.01 1.32
CA LEU A 196 -3.09 -19.94 2.18
C LEU A 196 -3.85 -20.20 3.50
N LYS A 197 -4.45 -19.17 4.11
CA LYS A 197 -5.26 -19.31 5.33
C LYS A 197 -6.48 -20.20 5.14
N SER A 198 -7.18 -20.05 4.02
CA SER A 198 -8.36 -20.88 3.74
C SER A 198 -8.02 -22.35 3.47
N LEU A 199 -6.81 -22.62 2.97
CA LEU A 199 -6.35 -23.96 2.59
C LEU A 199 -5.67 -24.68 3.77
N LEU A 200 -4.92 -23.95 4.60
CA LEU A 200 -4.05 -24.51 5.64
C LEU A 200 -4.59 -24.33 7.07
N GLY A 201 -5.60 -23.48 7.28
CA GLY A 201 -6.16 -23.20 8.59
C GLY A 201 -5.10 -22.62 9.53
N ASP A 202 -4.85 -23.26 10.67
CA ASP A 202 -3.89 -22.78 11.67
C ASP A 202 -2.43 -22.99 11.28
N ALA A 203 -2.16 -23.83 10.27
CA ALA A 203 -0.83 -23.99 9.68
C ALA A 203 -0.48 -22.91 8.64
N CYS A 204 -1.32 -21.89 8.48
CA CYS A 204 -1.04 -20.77 7.57
C CYS A 204 0.21 -20.02 8.02
N PRO A 205 1.16 -19.72 7.11
CA PRO A 205 2.29 -18.87 7.43
C PRO A 205 1.83 -17.45 7.74
N THR A 206 2.68 -16.72 8.43
CA THR A 206 2.58 -15.27 8.56
C THR A 206 2.75 -14.60 7.19
N TRP A 207 2.31 -13.34 7.08
CA TRP A 207 2.52 -12.54 5.87
C TRP A 207 4.02 -12.43 5.55
N ASP A 208 4.86 -12.22 6.56
CA ASP A 208 6.30 -12.04 6.39
C ASP A 208 6.99 -13.30 5.88
N GLU A 209 6.66 -14.48 6.43
CA GLU A 209 7.20 -15.76 5.96
C GLU A 209 6.83 -16.02 4.49
N ALA A 210 5.58 -15.74 4.11
CA ALA A 210 5.12 -15.89 2.73
C ALA A 210 5.76 -14.84 1.79
N ALA A 211 5.97 -13.61 2.25
CA ALA A 211 6.65 -12.56 1.47
C ALA A 211 8.13 -12.89 1.25
N ASP A 212 8.82 -13.40 2.27
CA ASP A 212 10.22 -13.84 2.16
C ASP A 212 10.39 -15.04 1.22
N SER A 213 9.41 -15.96 1.19
CA SER A 213 9.38 -17.01 0.18
C SER A 213 9.13 -16.46 -1.23
N LEU A 214 8.11 -15.63 -1.40
CA LEU A 214 7.72 -15.11 -2.70
C LEU A 214 8.83 -14.24 -3.32
N GLN A 215 9.46 -13.36 -2.55
CA GLN A 215 10.52 -12.47 -3.07
C GLN A 215 11.75 -13.26 -3.54
N ARG A 216 12.13 -14.32 -2.81
CA ARG A 216 13.24 -15.22 -3.21
C ARG A 216 12.92 -15.92 -4.52
N HIS A 217 11.73 -16.52 -4.63
CA HIS A 217 11.31 -17.18 -5.87
C HIS A 217 11.15 -16.21 -7.04
N LEU A 218 10.78 -14.94 -6.79
CA LEU A 218 10.77 -13.89 -7.81
C LEU A 218 12.17 -13.60 -8.34
N GLY A 219 13.17 -13.48 -7.46
CA GLY A 219 14.58 -13.34 -7.85
C GLY A 219 15.02 -14.46 -8.79
N ASP A 220 14.76 -15.70 -8.39
CA ASP A 220 15.15 -16.89 -9.16
C ASP A 220 14.38 -17.02 -10.48
N CYS A 221 13.05 -16.89 -10.45
CA CYS A 221 12.19 -17.15 -11.60
C CYS A 221 12.22 -16.03 -12.64
N LEU A 222 12.56 -14.80 -12.25
CA LEU A 222 12.75 -13.69 -13.18
C LEU A 222 14.21 -13.51 -13.59
N GLY A 223 15.18 -14.09 -12.88
CA GLY A 223 16.59 -13.79 -13.10
C GLY A 223 16.91 -12.36 -12.66
N LEU A 224 16.57 -12.02 -11.42
CA LEU A 224 16.87 -10.72 -10.82
C LEU A 224 17.87 -10.92 -9.68
N ASP A 225 18.96 -10.15 -9.71
CA ASP A 225 19.87 -10.03 -8.58
C ASP A 225 19.27 -9.03 -7.59
N LEU A 226 18.56 -9.56 -6.58
CA LEU A 226 17.82 -8.75 -5.61
C LEU A 226 18.78 -8.12 -4.59
N LEU A 227 18.98 -6.82 -4.73
CA LEU A 227 19.83 -6.01 -3.88
C LEU A 227 19.04 -5.46 -2.69
N PRO A 228 19.60 -5.53 -1.47
CA PRO A 228 19.05 -4.80 -0.33
C PRO A 228 19.18 -3.30 -0.58
N VAL A 229 18.19 -2.54 -0.09
CA VAL A 229 18.16 -1.08 -0.18
C VAL A 229 18.42 -0.44 1.18
N PRO A 230 18.83 0.84 1.24
CA PRO A 230 18.82 1.59 2.48
C PRO A 230 17.43 1.56 3.13
N ALA A 231 17.41 1.52 4.46
CA ALA A 231 16.19 1.67 5.22
C ALA A 231 15.45 2.95 4.82
N HIS A 232 14.12 2.90 4.81
CA HIS A 232 13.30 4.06 4.58
C HIS A 232 13.55 5.10 5.69
N SER A 233 13.35 6.37 5.36
CA SER A 233 13.18 7.34 6.44
C SER A 233 11.91 6.99 7.22
N ALA A 234 11.86 7.39 8.48
CA ALA A 234 10.69 7.19 9.32
C ALA A 234 10.14 8.55 9.74
N SER A 235 8.82 8.68 9.75
CA SER A 235 8.12 9.86 10.25
C SER A 235 6.94 9.45 11.13
N ILE A 236 6.35 10.44 11.79
CA ILE A 236 5.13 10.28 12.57
C ILE A 236 4.06 11.24 12.07
N SER A 237 2.81 10.87 12.34
CA SER A 237 1.66 11.77 12.31
C SER A 237 0.91 11.63 13.64
N ALA A 238 0.81 12.71 14.40
CA ALA A 238 0.07 12.73 15.67
C ALA A 238 -1.25 13.48 15.46
N LEU A 239 -2.33 12.71 15.24
CA LEU A 239 -3.67 13.27 15.15
C LEU A 239 -4.13 13.78 16.50
N THR A 240 -4.06 15.10 16.65
CA THR A 240 -4.48 15.78 17.86
C THR A 240 -5.95 16.13 17.74
N TRP A 241 -6.76 15.72 18.71
CA TRP A 241 -8.20 15.96 18.70
C TRP A 241 -8.72 16.33 20.09
N ARG A 242 -9.91 16.94 20.14
CA ARG A 242 -10.59 17.36 21.36
C ARG A 242 -12.09 17.16 21.27
N ARG A 243 -12.77 17.24 22.41
CA ARG A 243 -14.24 17.27 22.48
C ARG A 243 -14.74 18.70 22.24
N GLY A 244 -15.16 18.97 21.01
CA GLY A 244 -15.74 20.25 20.63
C GLY A 244 -17.23 20.35 21.00
N PRO A 245 -17.82 21.56 20.88
CA PRO A 245 -19.21 21.82 21.26
C PRO A 245 -20.24 21.07 20.40
N SER A 246 -19.91 20.78 19.14
CA SER A 246 -20.78 20.10 18.17
C SER A 246 -20.34 18.67 17.85
N GLY A 247 -19.34 18.15 18.56
CA GLY A 247 -18.72 16.86 18.28
C GLY A 247 -17.19 16.91 18.36
N PRO A 248 -16.51 15.80 18.01
CA PRO A 248 -15.05 15.74 18.02
C PRO A 248 -14.45 16.71 16.99
N GLU A 249 -13.37 17.39 17.37
CA GLU A 249 -12.61 18.30 16.50
C GLU A 249 -11.16 17.83 16.40
N VAL A 250 -10.59 17.87 15.20
CA VAL A 250 -9.19 17.54 14.90
C VAL A 250 -8.42 18.83 14.64
N LEU A 251 -7.24 18.95 15.24
CA LEU A 251 -6.31 20.04 14.98
C LEU A 251 -5.65 19.83 13.61
N VAL A 252 -5.74 20.86 12.77
CA VAL A 252 -4.97 20.97 11.53
C VAL A 252 -4.17 22.26 11.54
N MET A 253 -2.95 22.21 11.03
CA MET A 253 -2.00 23.32 11.00
C MET A 253 -1.57 23.57 9.56
N LEU A 254 -1.51 24.83 9.16
CA LEU A 254 -1.08 25.26 7.83
C LEU A 254 0.43 25.48 7.83
N ARG A 255 1.15 24.69 7.03
CA ARG A 255 2.59 24.82 6.87
C ARG A 255 2.95 26.14 6.18
N THR A 256 4.09 26.73 6.54
CA THR A 256 4.60 27.94 5.89
C THR A 256 4.96 27.69 4.41
N PRO A 257 5.11 28.73 3.57
CA PRO A 257 5.50 28.56 2.17
C PRO A 257 6.82 27.79 1.96
N GLY A 258 7.80 27.97 2.86
CA GLY A 258 9.07 27.22 2.81
C GLY A 258 8.88 25.72 3.08
N HIS A 259 7.76 25.35 3.70
CA HIS A 259 7.38 24.00 4.09
C HIS A 259 6.21 23.46 3.23
N GLY A 260 5.90 24.16 2.12
CA GLY A 260 5.04 23.67 1.04
C GLY A 260 3.59 24.15 1.02
N LEU A 261 3.15 24.92 2.03
CA LEU A 261 1.84 25.57 2.07
C LEU A 261 0.63 24.63 1.93
N TRP A 262 0.59 23.57 2.75
CA TRP A 262 -0.56 22.68 2.87
C TRP A 262 -0.94 22.44 4.33
N TRP A 263 -2.19 22.02 4.55
CA TRP A 263 -2.67 21.63 5.88
C TRP A 263 -2.20 20.22 6.25
N SER A 264 -1.71 20.07 7.47
CA SER A 264 -1.29 18.77 8.05
C SER A 264 -1.75 18.64 9.50
N SER A 265 -1.66 17.43 10.04
CA SER A 265 -1.60 17.22 11.49
C SER A 265 -0.23 17.67 12.02
N VAL A 266 0.01 17.45 13.31
CA VAL A 266 1.39 17.39 13.85
C VAL A 266 2.12 16.25 13.13
N THR A 267 3.29 16.53 12.58
CA THR A 267 4.07 15.58 11.78
C THR A 267 5.55 15.85 11.97
N GLY A 268 6.37 14.81 11.98
CA GLY A 268 7.82 15.02 12.01
C GLY A 268 8.63 13.76 11.76
N MET A 269 9.93 13.95 11.59
CA MET A 269 10.86 12.86 11.31
C MET A 269 11.25 12.16 12.62
N VAL A 270 11.45 10.85 12.54
CA VAL A 270 12.03 10.08 13.66
C VAL A 270 13.54 10.26 13.61
N GLU A 271 14.12 10.77 14.69
CA GLU A 271 15.56 11.00 14.78
C GLU A 271 16.36 9.71 15.03
N PRO A 272 17.66 9.65 14.69
CA PRO A 272 18.48 8.47 14.96
C PRO A 272 18.48 8.07 16.44
N GLY A 273 18.02 6.86 16.73
CA GLY A 273 17.91 6.32 18.11
C GLY A 273 16.61 6.66 18.83
N GLU A 274 15.72 7.43 18.20
CA GLU A 274 14.40 7.79 18.72
C GLU A 274 13.35 6.72 18.36
N THR A 275 12.45 6.41 19.31
CA THR A 275 11.25 5.60 19.02
C THR A 275 10.17 6.47 18.37
N PRO A 276 9.29 5.94 17.49
CA PRO A 276 8.18 6.71 16.92
C PRO A 276 7.31 7.41 17.98
N GLU A 277 7.05 6.78 19.13
CA GLU A 277 6.28 7.38 20.23
C GLU A 277 6.98 8.60 20.83
N ALA A 278 8.31 8.55 20.97
CA ALA A 278 9.11 9.66 21.48
C ALA A 278 9.12 10.82 20.48
N ALA A 279 9.30 10.52 19.19
CA ALA A 279 9.20 11.51 18.11
C ALA A 279 7.83 12.19 18.13
N ALA A 280 6.75 11.42 18.20
CA ALA A 280 5.39 11.98 18.23
C ALA A 280 5.12 12.87 19.46
N ARG A 281 5.68 12.53 20.63
CA ARG A 281 5.58 13.39 21.82
C ARG A 281 6.40 14.66 21.69
N ARG A 282 7.61 14.57 21.12
CA ARG A 282 8.49 15.70 20.85
C ARG A 282 7.84 16.67 19.87
N GLU A 283 7.42 16.19 18.71
CA GLU A 283 6.77 17.00 17.67
C GLU A 283 5.47 17.65 18.16
N LEU A 284 4.67 16.94 18.97
CA LEU A 284 3.45 17.51 19.56
C LEU A 284 3.75 18.72 20.47
N MET A 285 4.85 18.66 21.21
CA MET A 285 5.29 19.76 22.07
C MET A 285 5.95 20.87 21.26
N GLU A 286 6.82 20.54 20.31
CA GLU A 286 7.58 21.50 19.50
C GLU A 286 6.69 22.25 18.52
N GLU A 287 5.84 21.56 17.75
CA GLU A 287 5.02 22.17 16.71
C GLU A 287 3.74 22.84 17.23
N ALA A 288 3.16 22.32 18.32
CA ALA A 288 1.84 22.74 18.81
C ALA A 288 1.79 23.16 20.28
N GLY A 289 2.86 22.95 21.06
CA GLY A 289 2.87 23.24 22.51
C GLY A 289 1.90 22.37 23.32
N LEU A 290 1.53 21.20 22.78
CA LEU A 290 0.53 20.32 23.37
C LEU A 290 1.16 19.07 24.00
N SER A 291 0.42 18.45 24.90
CA SER A 291 0.77 17.14 25.46
C SER A 291 -0.50 16.39 25.83
N GLY A 292 -0.43 15.07 25.90
CA GLY A 292 -1.57 14.24 26.26
C GLY A 292 -1.26 12.75 26.24
N ASN A 293 -2.30 11.95 26.42
CA ASN A 293 -2.20 10.50 26.30
C ASN A 293 -2.11 10.10 24.82
N LEU A 294 -0.89 10.01 24.31
CA LEU A 294 -0.60 9.54 22.97
C LEU A 294 -0.83 8.03 22.87
N LEU A 295 -1.69 7.61 21.94
CA LEU A 295 -2.04 6.22 21.69
C LEU A 295 -1.82 5.87 20.20
N PRO A 296 -1.42 4.63 19.88
CA PRO A 296 -1.26 4.20 18.49
C PRO A 296 -2.62 4.20 17.77
N LEU A 297 -2.62 4.57 16.49
CA LEU A 297 -3.80 4.51 15.63
C LEU A 297 -3.93 3.17 14.90
N ASP A 298 -3.03 2.21 15.19
CA ASP A 298 -2.87 0.95 14.47
C ASP A 298 -2.80 1.15 12.94
N PHE A 299 -2.08 2.20 12.54
CA PHE A 299 -1.85 2.54 11.14
C PHE A 299 -0.42 3.05 10.96
N SER A 300 0.32 2.35 10.11
CA SER A 300 1.61 2.77 9.59
C SER A 300 1.58 2.53 8.10
N HIS A 301 2.06 3.48 7.30
CA HIS A 301 2.04 3.36 5.85
C HIS A 301 3.31 3.93 5.22
N SER A 302 3.69 3.34 4.09
CA SER A 302 4.84 3.78 3.31
C SER A 302 4.42 4.48 2.03
N PHE A 303 5.23 5.45 1.62
CA PHE A 303 5.06 6.16 0.37
C PHE A 303 6.40 6.56 -0.24
N TRP A 304 6.39 6.76 -1.55
CA TRP A 304 7.51 7.34 -2.27
C TRP A 304 7.52 8.85 -2.08
N MET A 305 8.69 9.39 -1.72
CA MET A 305 8.93 10.82 -1.59
C MET A 305 9.17 11.41 -2.99
N ASP A 306 8.11 11.89 -3.63
CA ASP A 306 8.17 12.48 -4.96
C ASP A 306 9.07 13.74 -4.96
N PRO A 307 10.23 13.73 -5.64
CA PRO A 307 11.14 14.86 -5.65
C PRO A 307 10.52 16.12 -6.25
N ALA A 308 9.60 15.98 -7.21
CA ALA A 308 8.95 17.12 -7.84
C ALA A 308 7.97 17.83 -6.89
N VAL A 309 7.29 17.07 -6.03
CA VAL A 309 6.36 17.63 -5.04
C VAL A 309 7.09 18.19 -3.84
N LEU A 310 8.18 17.54 -3.41
CA LEU A 310 8.94 17.92 -2.22
C LEU A 310 10.12 18.85 -2.50
N GLY A 311 10.36 19.23 -3.76
CA GLY A 311 11.49 20.07 -4.15
C GLY A 311 12.85 19.42 -3.91
N LEU A 312 12.93 18.08 -3.89
CA LEU A 312 14.17 17.35 -3.65
C LEU A 312 15.03 17.30 -4.92
N PRO A 313 16.37 17.32 -4.81
CA PRO A 313 17.24 17.16 -5.96
C PRO A 313 17.06 15.77 -6.60
N PRO A 314 17.34 15.62 -7.91
CA PRO A 314 17.35 14.32 -8.58
C PRO A 314 18.29 13.34 -7.87
N GLY A 315 17.88 12.08 -7.77
CA GLY A 315 18.68 11.05 -7.13
C GLY A 315 17.97 9.70 -7.06
N PRO A 316 18.56 8.72 -6.33
CA PRO A 316 17.91 7.44 -6.08
C PRO A 316 16.54 7.63 -5.41
N PRO A 317 15.56 6.76 -5.72
CA PRO A 317 14.25 6.77 -5.08
C PRO A 317 14.34 6.77 -3.55
N ARG A 318 13.61 7.69 -2.91
CA ARG A 318 13.48 7.79 -1.45
C ARG A 318 12.08 7.40 -1.03
N PHE A 319 11.99 6.68 0.08
CA PHE A 319 10.74 6.21 0.65
C PHE A 319 10.71 6.56 2.12
N ASN A 320 9.50 6.82 2.61
CA ASN A 320 9.24 7.12 4.01
C ASN A 320 8.15 6.20 4.54
N THR A 321 8.30 5.76 5.78
CA THR A 321 7.27 5.04 6.54
C THR A 321 6.78 5.94 7.66
N GLU A 322 5.50 6.30 7.61
CA GLU A 322 4.86 7.16 8.61
C GLU A 322 4.05 6.31 9.58
N THR A 323 4.34 6.43 10.88
CA THR A 323 3.57 5.80 11.97
C THR A 323 2.56 6.80 12.54
N CYS A 324 1.29 6.42 12.57
CA CYS A 324 0.22 7.31 13.00
C CYS A 324 -0.20 7.05 14.44
N PHE A 325 -0.37 8.13 15.18
CA PHE A 325 -0.86 8.18 16.55
C PHE A 325 -2.10 9.08 16.63
N HIS A 326 -2.83 8.98 17.74
CA HIS A 326 -3.79 10.00 18.12
C HIS A 326 -3.60 10.43 19.57
N VAL A 327 -4.01 11.66 19.87
CA VAL A 327 -3.97 12.24 21.20
C VAL A 327 -5.22 13.07 21.45
N GLU A 328 -5.92 12.75 22.53
CA GLU A 328 -7.00 13.60 23.04
C GLU A 328 -6.40 14.69 23.92
N VAL A 329 -6.79 15.94 23.69
CA VAL A 329 -6.40 17.09 24.53
C VAL A 329 -7.61 17.77 25.15
N ASP A 330 -7.38 18.45 26.27
CA ASP A 330 -8.41 19.25 26.93
C ASP A 330 -8.92 20.34 25.98
N PRO A 331 -10.24 20.57 25.84
CA PRO A 331 -10.78 21.63 25.00
C PRO A 331 -10.23 23.04 25.28
N ALA A 332 -9.78 23.30 26.52
CA ALA A 332 -9.17 24.55 26.94
C ALA A 332 -7.65 24.66 26.65
N SER A 333 -7.03 23.61 26.10
CA SER A 333 -5.61 23.62 25.74
C SER A 333 -5.33 24.69 24.68
N GLU A 334 -4.35 25.54 24.96
CA GLU A 334 -3.88 26.56 24.03
C GLU A 334 -2.86 25.96 23.05
N VAL A 335 -3.13 26.11 21.74
CA VAL A 335 -2.19 25.71 20.68
C VAL A 335 -1.14 26.81 20.51
N ARG A 336 0.14 26.44 20.61
CA ARG A 336 1.28 27.33 20.38
C ARG A 336 2.10 26.81 19.20
N LEU A 337 1.96 27.46 18.06
CA LEU A 337 2.62 27.04 16.83
C LEU A 337 4.13 27.33 16.83
N ALA A 338 4.92 26.39 16.32
CA ALA A 338 6.26 26.67 15.80
C ALA A 338 6.14 27.54 14.53
N LEU A 339 6.38 28.85 14.66
CA LEU A 339 6.09 29.84 13.62
C LEU A 339 7.03 29.78 12.40
N ASP A 340 8.15 29.06 12.50
CA ASP A 340 9.02 28.73 11.38
C ASP A 340 8.42 27.64 10.47
N GLU A 341 7.68 26.70 11.06
CA GLU A 341 7.05 25.57 10.36
C GLU A 341 5.60 25.85 9.94
N HIS A 342 4.82 26.52 10.80
CA HIS A 342 3.36 26.69 10.66
C HIS A 342 2.92 28.14 10.84
N SER A 343 1.96 28.59 10.02
CA SER A 343 1.45 29.96 10.05
C SER A 343 0.09 30.12 10.72
N GLU A 344 -0.77 29.09 10.64
CA GLU A 344 -2.14 29.11 11.14
C GLU A 344 -2.56 27.72 11.63
N TYR A 345 -3.55 27.65 12.52
CA TYR A 345 -4.19 26.39 12.91
C TYR A 345 -5.70 26.51 12.93
N ARG A 346 -6.38 25.37 12.84
CA ARG A 346 -7.84 25.25 12.98
C ARG A 346 -8.20 23.98 13.73
N TRP A 347 -9.27 24.07 14.50
CA TRP A 347 -10.02 22.91 14.98
C TRP A 347 -11.14 22.65 13.98
N CYS A 348 -11.15 21.46 13.38
CA CYS A 348 -12.07 21.10 12.31
C CYS A 348 -12.82 19.83 12.67
N SER A 349 -14.05 19.65 12.16
CA SER A 349 -14.65 18.31 12.17
C SER A 349 -13.76 17.31 11.42
N PRO A 350 -13.84 15.99 11.69
CA PRO A 350 -13.07 14.98 10.95
C PRO A 350 -13.28 15.07 9.43
N ALA A 351 -14.49 15.37 8.97
CA ALA A 351 -14.80 15.55 7.55
C ALA A 351 -14.07 16.76 6.94
N GLU A 352 -14.07 17.91 7.63
CA GLU A 352 -13.35 19.11 7.18
C GLU A 352 -11.84 18.91 7.20
N ALA A 353 -11.30 18.27 8.24
CA ALA A 353 -9.87 17.94 8.32
C ALA A 353 -9.44 17.08 7.12
N ARG A 354 -10.23 16.07 6.75
CA ARG A 354 -9.97 15.25 5.55
C ARG A 354 -10.04 16.04 4.24
N ALA A 355 -10.87 17.07 4.17
CA ALA A 355 -10.97 17.91 2.98
C ALA A 355 -9.77 18.88 2.84
N LEU A 356 -9.16 19.28 3.96
CA LEU A 356 -8.02 20.20 3.99
C LEU A 356 -6.68 19.49 3.76
N MET A 357 -6.51 18.28 4.29
CA MET A 357 -5.24 17.55 4.24
C MET A 357 -4.86 17.13 2.81
N MET A 358 -3.63 17.47 2.42
CA MET A 358 -3.10 17.19 1.08
C MET A 358 -2.89 15.69 0.83
N TRP A 359 -2.30 14.99 1.79
CA TRP A 359 -1.82 13.62 1.60
C TRP A 359 -2.91 12.59 1.90
N GLU A 360 -3.00 11.53 1.10
CA GLU A 360 -3.93 10.42 1.35
C GLU A 360 -3.66 9.71 2.68
N GLY A 361 -2.41 9.64 3.13
CA GLY A 361 -2.02 9.07 4.43
C GLY A 361 -2.69 9.77 5.59
N SER A 362 -2.58 11.10 5.61
CA SER A 362 -3.18 11.94 6.64
C SER A 362 -4.72 11.84 6.62
N ARG A 363 -5.33 11.80 5.42
CA ARG A 363 -6.78 11.62 5.27
C ARG A 363 -7.24 10.26 5.79
N GLU A 364 -6.50 9.20 5.49
CA GLU A 364 -6.80 7.85 5.99
C GLU A 364 -6.64 7.76 7.51
N ALA A 365 -5.60 8.38 8.08
CA ALA A 365 -5.43 8.47 9.52
C ALA A 365 -6.68 9.11 10.16
N VAL A 366 -7.18 10.23 9.62
CA VAL A 366 -8.41 10.86 10.14
C VAL A 366 -9.63 9.94 10.00
N ARG A 367 -9.79 9.19 8.90
CA ARG A 367 -10.87 8.19 8.76
C ARG A 367 -10.79 7.10 9.83
N ARG A 368 -9.57 6.65 10.18
CA ARG A 368 -9.36 5.65 11.22
C ARG A 368 -9.70 6.20 12.60
N LEU A 369 -9.30 7.44 12.89
CA LEU A 369 -9.72 8.14 14.09
C LEU A 369 -11.25 8.27 14.16
N GLU A 370 -11.91 8.66 13.07
CA GLU A 370 -13.38 8.77 12.98
C GLU A 370 -14.11 7.47 13.34
N ARG A 371 -13.57 6.32 12.92
CA ARG A 371 -14.09 4.99 13.30
C ARG A 371 -13.82 4.61 14.76
N LEU A 372 -12.76 5.15 15.36
CA LEU A 372 -12.36 4.90 16.74
C LEU A 372 -13.15 5.76 17.73
N LEU A 373 -13.49 7.00 17.38
CA LEU A 373 -14.12 7.97 18.29
C LEU A 373 -15.39 7.45 19.01
N PRO A 374 -16.31 6.68 18.38
CA PRO A 374 -17.46 6.12 19.08
C PRO A 374 -17.11 5.16 20.23
N SER A 375 -15.99 4.43 20.17
CA SER A 375 -15.56 3.54 21.25
C SER A 375 -14.84 4.27 22.39
N LEU A 376 -14.23 5.42 22.09
CA LEU A 376 -13.60 6.33 23.06
C LEU A 376 -14.61 7.24 23.78
N ASN A 377 -15.87 7.18 23.36
CA ASN A 377 -16.97 7.96 23.90
C ASN A 377 -18.21 7.07 24.04
N PRO A 378 -18.27 6.15 25.02
CA PRO A 378 -19.49 5.41 25.25
C PRO A 378 -20.61 6.43 25.50
N ALA A 379 -21.70 6.33 24.73
CA ALA A 379 -22.90 7.09 25.02
C ALA A 379 -23.26 6.88 26.51
N PRO A 380 -23.65 7.94 27.24
CA PRO A 380 -23.92 7.86 28.68
C PRO A 380 -25.02 6.86 29.03
#